data_AF-A0A2V7ISS3-F1
#
_entry.id   AF-A0A2V7ISS3-F1
#
_cell.length_a   1.000
_cell.length_b   1.000
_cell.length_c   1.000
_cell.angle_alpha   90.00
_cell.angle_beta   90.00
_cell.angle_gamma   90.00
#
_symmetry.space_group_name_H-M   'P 1'
#
loop_
_entity.id
_entity.type
_entity.pdbx_description
1 polymer ?
#
loop_
_entity_poly.entity_id
_entity_poly.type
_entity_poly.pdbx_seq_one_letter_code
_entity_poly.pdbx_strand_id
1 'polypeptide(L)'
;MDVPLVIRQRLEELGLEQRDLARAAQVTDSYISQLLTRRKAPPAPNRTDIYGRMDKFLRLPRGELAKLADLQRKEELKRELGDPATPLFREVRELVLRKCKPDKAKHIRAIFETQPFGELERLVTQKLLDVAKEVAGQELDNKYWLRMVAQLGGRSYEEMRVVVLEFLDTDIFHISAENCVSFLNPLIEFWDMDLATFGLDIVLSQRVASGLVKRFEFVERGPEQPGVAGSGLKQFLQDASLSGTATEEELAFLKRLRFNGKRPTALYYYRELQNLRDPLHFRTSEKA
;
A
#
# COMPACT_ATOMS: atom_id res chain seq x y z
N MET A 1 14.54 23.08 -1.35
CA MET A 1 15.06 22.53 -0.08
C MET A 1 14.80 21.03 -0.12
N ASP A 2 15.77 20.19 0.24
CA ASP A 2 15.64 18.73 0.13
C ASP A 2 15.74 18.03 1.48
N VAL A 3 15.27 16.77 1.55
CA VAL A 3 15.28 15.97 2.79
C VAL A 3 16.68 15.87 3.41
N PRO A 4 17.76 15.56 2.65
CA PRO A 4 19.11 15.48 3.20
C PRO A 4 19.62 16.77 3.85
N LEU A 5 19.36 17.93 3.22
CA LEU A 5 19.82 19.22 3.75
C LEU A 5 19.14 19.53 5.08
N VAL A 6 17.81 19.33 5.18
CA VAL A 6 17.07 19.56 6.43
C VAL A 6 17.58 18.66 7.55
N ILE A 7 17.82 17.37 7.27
CA ILE A 7 18.36 16.44 8.27
C ILE A 7 19.74 16.91 8.75
N ARG A 8 20.66 17.27 7.84
CA ARG A 8 22.02 17.73 8.22
C ARG A 8 21.95 18.97 9.10
N GLN A 9 21.16 19.96 8.70
CA GLN A 9 21.03 21.21 9.44
C GLN A 9 20.49 20.95 10.85
N ARG A 10 19.47 20.09 11.00
CA ARG A 10 18.91 19.76 12.31
C ARG A 10 19.84 18.95 13.19
N LEU A 11 20.64 18.05 12.61
CA LEU A 11 21.66 17.32 13.36
C LEU A 11 22.73 18.29 13.91
N GLU A 12 23.17 19.24 13.09
CA GLU A 12 24.14 20.27 13.50
C GLU A 12 23.56 21.20 14.59
N GLU A 13 22.35 21.73 14.40
CA GLU A 13 21.67 22.59 15.37
C GLU A 13 21.43 21.93 16.73
N LEU A 14 21.20 20.61 16.73
CA LEU A 14 20.93 19.83 17.94
C LEU A 14 22.18 19.18 18.54
N GLY A 15 23.36 19.28 17.87
CA GLY A 15 24.59 18.61 18.28
C GLY A 15 24.49 17.09 18.29
N LEU A 16 23.73 16.50 17.35
CA LEU A 16 23.46 15.07 17.27
C LEU A 16 24.26 14.39 16.17
N GLU A 17 24.64 13.14 16.37
CA GLU A 17 25.35 12.35 15.36
C GLU A 17 24.39 11.58 14.45
N GLN A 18 24.85 11.27 13.23
CA GLN A 18 24.09 10.46 12.26
C GLN A 18 23.74 9.07 12.82
N ARG A 19 24.64 8.49 13.63
CA ARG A 19 24.46 7.20 14.30
C ARG A 19 23.31 7.21 15.31
N ASP A 20 23.03 8.36 15.91
CA ASP A 20 21.92 8.49 16.85
C ASP A 20 20.58 8.57 16.10
N LEU A 21 20.56 9.27 14.96
CA LEU A 21 19.42 9.26 14.04
C LEU A 21 19.14 7.86 13.48
N ALA A 22 20.19 7.12 13.10
CA ALA A 22 20.07 5.74 12.62
C ALA A 22 19.43 4.84 13.68
N ARG A 23 19.92 4.92 14.93
CA ARG A 23 19.34 4.21 16.08
C ARG A 23 17.89 4.61 16.34
N ALA A 24 17.56 5.90 16.30
CA ALA A 24 16.21 6.41 16.52
C ALA A 24 15.23 5.97 15.43
N ALA A 25 15.65 5.98 14.17
CA ALA A 25 14.88 5.47 13.04
C ALA A 25 14.83 3.93 12.97
N GLN A 26 15.69 3.24 13.73
CA GLN A 26 15.91 1.79 13.69
C GLN A 26 16.35 1.31 12.30
N VAL A 27 17.34 1.98 11.74
CA VAL A 27 17.99 1.65 10.47
C VAL A 27 19.50 1.58 10.68
N THR A 28 20.24 1.07 9.70
CA THR A 28 21.70 1.04 9.77
C THR A 28 22.32 2.43 9.60
N ASP A 29 23.50 2.66 10.17
CA ASP A 29 24.24 3.92 9.99
C ASP A 29 24.52 4.21 8.50
N SER A 30 24.79 3.15 7.72
CA SER A 30 24.97 3.22 6.28
C SER A 30 23.72 3.75 5.56
N TYR A 31 22.52 3.33 5.97
CA TYR A 31 21.27 3.82 5.39
C TYR A 31 21.14 5.34 5.53
N ILE A 32 21.40 5.89 6.72
CA ILE A 32 21.36 7.33 6.97
C ILE A 32 22.46 8.04 6.19
N SER A 33 23.67 7.50 6.16
CA SER A 33 24.79 8.07 5.40
C SER A 33 24.48 8.14 3.89
N GLN A 34 23.90 7.08 3.31
CA GLN A 34 23.50 7.04 1.90
C GLN A 34 22.38 8.03 1.57
N LEU A 35 21.39 8.16 2.46
CA LEU A 35 20.33 9.17 2.37
C LEU A 35 20.94 10.58 2.39
N LEU A 36 21.82 10.85 3.37
CA LEU A 36 22.44 12.15 3.53
C LEU A 36 23.36 12.50 2.37
N THR A 37 24.08 11.54 1.79
CA THR A 37 24.98 11.75 0.64
C THR A 37 24.26 11.78 -0.70
N ARG A 38 22.92 11.70 -0.73
CA ARG A 38 22.10 11.62 -1.94
C ARG A 38 22.45 10.44 -2.85
N ARG A 39 23.17 9.43 -2.34
CA ARG A 39 23.37 8.17 -3.06
C ARG A 39 22.08 7.35 -3.13
N LYS A 40 21.13 7.67 -2.26
CA LYS A 40 19.83 7.02 -2.17
C LYS A 40 18.72 8.06 -2.14
N ALA A 41 17.64 7.77 -2.86
CA ALA A 41 16.44 8.59 -2.86
C ALA A 41 15.78 8.60 -1.47
N PRO A 42 15.12 9.71 -1.08
CA PRO A 42 14.37 9.76 0.17
C PRO A 42 13.26 8.68 0.19
N PRO A 43 12.93 8.08 1.35
CA PRO A 43 11.83 7.11 1.47
C PRO A 43 10.48 7.63 0.95
N ALA A 44 9.53 6.74 0.62
CA ALA A 44 8.23 7.15 0.10
C ALA A 44 7.47 8.04 1.11
N PRO A 45 6.76 9.09 0.68
CA PRO A 45 6.21 10.10 1.59
C PRO A 45 5.17 9.55 2.57
N ASN A 46 4.50 8.45 2.22
CA ASN A 46 3.55 7.75 3.10
C ASN A 46 4.21 6.93 4.22
N ARG A 47 5.55 6.89 4.29
CA ARG A 47 6.33 6.07 5.24
C ARG A 47 6.37 6.67 6.64
N THR A 48 5.24 6.58 7.33
CA THR A 48 5.10 7.07 8.72
C THR A 48 5.97 6.30 9.72
N ASP A 49 6.35 5.07 9.39
CA ASP A 49 7.23 4.20 10.18
C ASP A 49 8.65 4.75 10.31
N ILE A 50 9.16 5.45 9.29
CA ILE A 50 10.49 6.07 9.30
C ILE A 50 10.42 7.58 9.54
N TYR A 51 9.59 8.31 8.78
CA TYR A 51 9.49 9.77 8.92
C TYR A 51 8.94 10.17 10.28
N GLY A 52 7.98 9.43 10.83
CA GLY A 52 7.47 9.70 12.18
C GLY A 52 8.55 9.58 13.25
N ARG A 53 9.54 8.68 13.08
CA ARG A 53 10.66 8.52 14.01
C ARG A 53 11.71 9.60 13.80
N MET A 54 12.05 9.91 12.56
CA MET A 54 13.02 10.95 12.21
C MET A 54 12.53 12.34 12.59
N ASP A 55 11.29 12.71 12.25
CA ASP A 55 10.67 13.99 12.61
C ASP A 55 10.70 14.18 14.14
N LYS A 56 10.30 13.14 14.88
CA LYS A 56 10.30 13.16 16.35
C LYS A 56 11.72 13.36 16.91
N PHE A 57 12.70 12.64 16.39
CA PHE A 57 14.09 12.72 16.85
C PHE A 57 14.73 14.09 16.55
N LEU A 58 14.47 14.63 15.36
CA LEU A 58 14.98 15.93 14.89
C LEU A 58 14.16 17.13 15.38
N ARG A 59 13.14 16.89 16.20
CA ARG A 59 12.20 17.88 16.73
C ARG A 59 11.56 18.73 15.61
N LEU A 60 11.16 18.07 14.53
CA LEU A 60 10.44 18.67 13.41
C LEU A 60 8.92 18.47 13.58
N PRO A 61 8.08 19.39 13.06
CA PRO A 61 6.67 19.14 12.80
C PRO A 61 6.42 17.77 12.16
N ARG A 62 5.40 17.07 12.66
CA ARG A 62 5.03 15.74 12.16
C ARG A 62 4.68 15.80 10.66
N GLY A 63 5.34 14.97 9.87
CA GLY A 63 5.15 14.86 8.43
C GLY A 63 5.91 15.91 7.61
N GLU A 64 6.82 16.68 8.20
CA GLU A 64 7.61 17.67 7.47
C GLU A 64 8.56 17.01 6.46
N LEU A 65 9.36 16.03 6.91
CA LEU A 65 10.27 15.31 6.00
C LEU A 65 9.48 14.54 4.92
N ALA A 66 8.33 13.98 5.28
CA ALA A 66 7.44 13.30 4.33
C ALA A 66 6.93 14.25 3.22
N LYS A 67 6.57 15.50 3.55
CA LYS A 67 6.14 16.50 2.56
C LYS A 67 7.27 16.86 1.60
N LEU A 68 8.48 17.05 2.11
CA LEU A 68 9.65 17.32 1.28
C LEU A 68 9.98 16.14 0.35
N ALA A 69 9.89 14.92 0.86
CA ALA A 69 10.09 13.71 0.07
C ALA A 69 9.06 13.58 -1.07
N ASP A 70 7.79 13.92 -0.82
CA ASP A 70 6.74 13.91 -1.84
C ASP A 70 7.06 14.86 -3.00
N LEU A 71 7.51 16.08 -2.68
CA LEU A 71 7.93 17.05 -3.69
C LEU A 71 9.11 16.54 -4.53
N GLN A 72 10.14 15.99 -3.87
CA GLN A 72 11.33 15.44 -4.56
C GLN A 72 10.97 14.26 -5.48
N ARG A 73 10.21 13.30 -4.97
CA ARG A 73 9.82 12.12 -5.77
C ARG A 73 8.89 12.47 -6.92
N LYS A 74 8.00 13.45 -6.75
CA LYS A 74 7.16 13.97 -7.86
C LYS A 74 8.00 14.64 -8.95
N GLU A 75 9.07 15.33 -8.58
CA GLU A 75 10.02 15.91 -9.53
C GLU A 75 10.83 14.83 -10.27
N GLU A 76 11.27 13.78 -9.57
CA GLU A 76 11.95 12.62 -10.17
C GLU A 76 11.03 11.86 -11.13
N LEU A 77 9.81 11.53 -10.70
CA LEU A 77 8.82 10.83 -11.54
C LEU A 77 8.47 11.64 -12.81
N LYS A 78 8.36 12.97 -12.70
CA LYS A 78 8.14 13.84 -13.87
C LYS A 78 9.29 13.79 -14.88
N ARG A 79 10.53 13.56 -14.42
CA ARG A 79 11.69 13.39 -15.30
C ARG A 79 11.62 12.03 -15.99
N GLU A 80 11.36 10.96 -15.24
CA GLU A 80 11.31 9.59 -15.74
C GLU A 80 10.16 9.34 -16.73
N LEU A 81 8.98 9.96 -16.50
CA LEU A 81 7.85 9.87 -17.43
C LEU A 81 8.11 10.57 -18.78
N GLY A 82 9.19 11.35 -18.88
CA GLY A 82 9.66 11.93 -20.15
C GLY A 82 10.46 10.94 -21.00
N ASP A 83 10.98 9.87 -20.41
CA ASP A 83 11.80 8.87 -21.08
C ASP A 83 10.96 7.65 -21.54
N PRO A 84 11.30 7.02 -22.66
CA PRO A 84 10.60 5.82 -23.12
C PRO A 84 10.75 4.69 -22.10
N ALA A 85 9.62 4.06 -21.75
CA ALA A 85 9.59 3.00 -20.74
C ALA A 85 10.49 1.82 -21.16
N THR A 86 11.54 1.59 -20.38
CA THR A 86 12.47 0.48 -20.61
C THR A 86 11.77 -0.84 -20.28
N PRO A 87 12.00 -1.92 -21.05
CA PRO A 87 11.49 -3.25 -20.70
C PRO A 87 11.83 -3.67 -19.28
N LEU A 88 10.97 -4.42 -18.59
CA LEU A 88 11.36 -5.10 -17.35
C LEU A 88 12.59 -5.95 -17.61
N PHE A 89 13.50 -5.97 -16.63
CA PHE A 89 14.64 -6.87 -16.65
C PHE A 89 14.18 -8.31 -16.89
N ARG A 90 14.81 -8.99 -17.85
CA ARG A 90 14.47 -10.36 -18.24
C ARG A 90 14.36 -11.30 -17.04
N GLU A 91 15.24 -11.14 -16.07
CA GLU A 91 15.26 -11.91 -14.82
C GLU A 91 13.99 -11.69 -13.98
N VAL A 92 13.53 -10.44 -13.86
CA VAL A 92 12.27 -10.12 -13.15
C VAL A 92 11.08 -10.76 -13.85
N ARG A 93 11.01 -10.65 -15.18
CA ARG A 93 9.96 -11.31 -15.98
C ARG A 93 9.94 -12.82 -15.74
N GLU A 94 11.10 -13.47 -15.78
CA GLU A 94 11.22 -14.91 -15.57
C GLU A 94 10.75 -15.32 -14.16
N LEU A 95 11.03 -14.50 -13.15
CA LEU A 95 10.56 -14.73 -11.77
C LEU A 95 9.05 -14.53 -11.64
N VAL A 96 8.48 -13.50 -12.27
CA VAL A 96 7.02 -13.28 -12.32
C VAL A 96 6.32 -14.45 -13.01
N LEU A 97 6.81 -14.89 -14.18
CA LEU A 97 6.24 -16.00 -14.94
C LEU A 97 6.39 -17.35 -14.23
N ARG A 98 7.46 -17.54 -13.44
CA ARG A 98 7.65 -18.77 -12.65
C ARG A 98 6.53 -18.98 -11.62
N LYS A 99 5.95 -17.89 -11.11
CA LYS A 99 4.83 -17.91 -10.16
C LYS A 99 3.46 -17.97 -10.85
N CYS A 100 3.38 -17.88 -12.16
CA CYS A 100 2.13 -18.04 -12.90
C CYS A 100 1.70 -19.51 -12.88
N LYS A 101 0.39 -19.78 -12.76
CA LYS A 101 -0.15 -21.13 -12.94
C LYS A 101 0.30 -21.72 -14.29
N PRO A 102 0.72 -23.01 -14.30
CA PRO A 102 1.38 -23.63 -15.46
C PRO A 102 0.48 -23.68 -16.70
N ASP A 103 -0.83 -23.86 -16.52
CA ASP A 103 -1.80 -24.01 -17.61
C ASP A 103 -1.87 -22.77 -18.51
N LYS A 104 -1.69 -21.58 -17.93
CA LYS A 104 -1.77 -20.29 -18.64
C LYS A 104 -0.41 -19.64 -18.89
N ALA A 105 0.65 -20.15 -18.26
CA ALA A 105 1.99 -19.55 -18.30
C ALA A 105 2.54 -19.41 -19.73
N LYS A 106 2.28 -20.37 -20.63
CA LYS A 106 2.73 -20.31 -22.03
C LYS A 106 2.08 -19.16 -22.80
N HIS A 107 0.77 -18.98 -22.64
CA HIS A 107 0.03 -17.94 -23.35
C HIS A 107 0.39 -16.54 -22.82
N ILE A 108 0.46 -16.39 -21.49
CA ILE A 108 0.90 -15.14 -20.85
C ILE A 108 2.33 -14.77 -21.26
N ARG A 109 3.24 -15.76 -21.32
CA ARG A 109 4.61 -15.54 -21.79
C ARG A 109 4.64 -14.98 -23.21
N ALA A 110 3.86 -15.57 -24.12
CA ALA A 110 3.77 -15.08 -25.49
C ALA A 110 3.31 -13.60 -25.53
N ILE A 111 2.36 -13.20 -24.68
CA ILE A 111 1.92 -11.80 -24.58
C ILE A 111 3.07 -10.89 -24.10
N PHE A 112 3.78 -11.29 -23.04
CA PHE A 112 4.91 -10.51 -22.49
C PHE A 112 6.07 -10.37 -23.46
N GLU A 113 6.33 -11.40 -24.27
CA GLU A 113 7.37 -11.37 -25.31
C GLU A 113 6.96 -10.55 -26.53
N THR A 114 5.66 -10.52 -26.86
CA THR A 114 5.13 -9.71 -27.98
C THR A 114 5.23 -8.22 -27.69
N GLN A 115 4.92 -7.80 -26.46
CA GLN A 115 5.03 -6.41 -26.03
C GLN A 115 5.89 -6.33 -24.77
N PRO A 116 7.22 -6.14 -24.89
CA PRO A 116 8.08 -6.07 -23.72
C PRO A 116 7.68 -4.88 -22.86
N PHE A 117 7.34 -5.16 -21.60
CA PHE A 117 6.77 -4.21 -20.66
C PHE A 117 5.51 -3.51 -21.16
N GLY A 118 4.66 -4.30 -21.81
CA GLY A 118 3.30 -3.92 -22.18
C GLY A 118 2.37 -3.76 -20.99
N GLU A 119 1.14 -3.36 -21.26
CA GLU A 119 0.14 -3.02 -20.24
C GLU A 119 -0.16 -4.19 -19.30
N LEU A 120 -0.27 -5.41 -19.85
CA LEU A 120 -0.54 -6.61 -19.07
C LEU A 120 0.62 -6.95 -18.13
N GLU A 121 1.85 -6.90 -18.64
CA GLU A 121 3.06 -7.18 -17.86
C GLU A 121 3.22 -6.15 -16.73
N ARG A 122 2.95 -4.87 -17.02
CA ARG A 122 2.93 -3.80 -16.01
C ARG A 122 1.88 -4.05 -14.95
N LEU A 123 0.66 -4.36 -15.37
CA LEU A 123 -0.47 -4.56 -14.47
C LEU A 123 -0.19 -5.70 -13.49
N VAL A 124 0.18 -6.87 -14.03
CA VAL A 124 0.47 -8.06 -13.21
C VAL A 124 1.61 -7.77 -12.25
N THR A 125 2.74 -7.25 -12.74
CA THR A 125 3.91 -6.98 -11.91
C THR A 125 3.59 -5.95 -10.82
N GLN A 126 2.86 -4.89 -11.16
CA GLN A 126 2.42 -3.89 -10.19
C GLN A 126 1.53 -4.50 -9.11
N LYS A 127 0.56 -5.35 -9.47
CA LYS A 127 -0.35 -5.96 -8.49
C LYS A 127 0.35 -6.96 -7.58
N LEU A 128 1.28 -7.75 -8.11
CA LEU A 128 2.13 -8.64 -7.30
C LEU A 128 2.97 -7.82 -6.33
N LEU A 129 3.57 -6.73 -6.79
CA LEU A 129 4.35 -5.82 -5.96
C LEU A 129 3.50 -5.16 -4.87
N ASP A 130 2.33 -4.63 -5.21
CA ASP A 130 1.39 -4.01 -4.25
C ASP A 130 0.99 -4.99 -3.15
N VAL A 131 0.62 -6.22 -3.53
CA VAL A 131 0.22 -7.27 -2.58
C VAL A 131 1.37 -7.66 -1.66
N ALA A 132 2.57 -7.86 -2.21
CA ALA A 132 3.75 -8.19 -1.42
C ALA A 132 4.14 -7.05 -0.46
N LYS A 133 4.05 -5.80 -0.92
CA LYS A 133 4.31 -4.62 -0.08
C LYS A 133 3.28 -4.47 1.04
N GLU A 134 2.02 -4.77 0.79
CA GLU A 134 0.99 -4.71 1.83
C GLU A 134 1.31 -5.69 2.96
N VAL A 135 1.69 -6.93 2.63
CA VAL A 135 2.10 -7.93 3.62
C VAL A 135 3.36 -7.47 4.36
N ALA A 136 4.40 -7.06 3.63
CA ALA A 136 5.65 -6.60 4.22
C ALA A 136 5.47 -5.36 5.12
N GLY A 137 4.54 -4.46 4.76
CA GLY A 137 4.19 -3.27 5.54
C GLY A 137 3.42 -3.60 6.82
N GLN A 138 2.47 -4.53 6.76
CA GLN A 138 1.73 -5.01 7.94
C GLN A 138 2.65 -5.69 8.96
N GLU A 139 3.63 -6.45 8.46
CA GLU A 139 4.57 -7.20 9.29
C GLU A 139 5.82 -6.39 9.71
N LEU A 140 5.95 -5.13 9.27
CA LEU A 140 7.16 -4.33 9.48
C LEU A 140 7.48 -4.11 10.97
N ASP A 141 6.47 -4.02 11.84
CA ASP A 141 6.68 -3.89 13.28
C ASP A 141 6.60 -5.24 14.03
N ASN A 142 6.36 -6.34 13.30
CA ASN A 142 6.41 -7.69 13.83
C ASN A 142 7.86 -8.21 13.90
N LYS A 143 8.46 -8.10 15.09
CA LYS A 143 9.84 -8.55 15.35
C LYS A 143 10.06 -10.03 15.05
N TYR A 144 9.06 -10.87 15.28
CA TYR A 144 9.16 -12.31 15.01
C TYR A 144 9.27 -12.56 13.51
N TRP A 145 8.37 -11.95 12.72
CA TRP A 145 8.37 -12.06 11.27
C TRP A 145 9.70 -11.54 10.68
N LEU A 146 10.15 -10.36 11.09
CA LEU A 146 11.43 -9.80 10.62
C LEU A 146 12.61 -10.72 10.90
N ARG A 147 12.69 -11.35 12.08
CA ARG A 147 13.76 -12.31 12.41
C ARG A 147 13.67 -13.58 11.57
N MET A 148 12.45 -14.08 11.35
CA MET A 148 12.21 -15.28 10.52
C MET A 148 12.67 -15.04 9.08
N VAL A 149 12.26 -13.93 8.46
CA VAL A 149 12.70 -13.60 7.10
C VAL A 149 14.22 -13.31 7.08
N ALA A 150 14.76 -12.63 8.11
CA ALA A 150 16.19 -12.36 8.22
C ALA A 150 17.02 -13.64 8.21
N GLN A 151 16.58 -14.69 8.92
CA GLN A 151 17.22 -16.00 8.93
C GLN A 151 17.21 -16.68 7.56
N LEU A 152 16.11 -16.58 6.81
CA LEU A 152 16.03 -17.11 5.44
C LEU A 152 17.03 -16.45 4.49
N GLY A 153 17.40 -15.20 4.76
CA GLY A 153 18.38 -14.43 3.98
C GLY A 153 19.78 -14.35 4.59
N GLY A 154 20.02 -14.96 5.77
CA GLY A 154 21.30 -14.85 6.49
C GLY A 154 21.65 -13.43 6.96
N ARG A 155 20.66 -12.56 7.19
CA ARG A 155 20.85 -11.15 7.56
C ARG A 155 20.57 -10.91 9.05
N SER A 156 21.09 -9.81 9.59
CA SER A 156 20.67 -9.31 10.91
C SER A 156 19.26 -8.70 10.88
N TYR A 157 18.70 -8.42 12.05
CA TYR A 157 17.38 -7.80 12.18
C TYR A 157 17.36 -6.39 11.57
N GLU A 158 18.35 -5.55 11.88
CA GLU A 158 18.45 -4.18 11.39
C GLU A 158 18.67 -4.13 9.88
N GLU A 159 19.52 -5.02 9.34
CA GLU A 159 19.71 -5.16 7.89
C GLU A 159 18.44 -5.61 7.20
N MET A 160 17.75 -6.64 7.72
CA MET A 160 16.50 -7.10 7.12
C MET A 160 15.43 -6.01 7.19
N ARG A 161 15.35 -5.26 8.30
CA ARG A 161 14.43 -4.12 8.37
C ARG A 161 14.75 -3.14 7.26
N VAL A 162 16.01 -2.72 7.08
CA VAL A 162 16.40 -1.82 5.98
C VAL A 162 15.99 -2.35 4.61
N VAL A 163 16.19 -3.64 4.35
CA VAL A 163 15.81 -4.29 3.08
C VAL A 163 14.30 -4.25 2.86
N VAL A 164 13.50 -4.47 3.90
CA VAL A 164 12.03 -4.32 3.84
C VAL A 164 11.66 -2.87 3.56
N LEU A 165 12.27 -1.90 4.25
CA LEU A 165 12.00 -0.47 4.04
C LEU A 165 12.33 -0.06 2.60
N GLU A 166 13.44 -0.54 2.03
CA GLU A 166 13.83 -0.31 0.64
C GLU A 166 12.84 -0.91 -0.36
N PHE A 167 12.41 -2.14 -0.09
CA PHE A 167 11.42 -2.81 -0.91
C PHE A 167 10.07 -2.07 -0.93
N LEU A 168 9.60 -1.60 0.23
CA LEU A 168 8.36 -0.81 0.32
C LEU A 168 8.41 0.46 -0.54
N ASP A 169 9.60 1.02 -0.73
CA ASP A 169 9.83 2.23 -1.50
C ASP A 169 10.02 1.99 -3.01
N THR A 170 10.26 0.75 -3.43
CA THR A 170 10.61 0.36 -4.81
C THR A 170 9.38 0.39 -5.73
N ASP A 171 9.43 1.03 -6.88
CA ASP A 171 8.36 0.95 -7.89
C ASP A 171 8.63 -0.11 -8.97
N ILE A 172 7.71 -0.24 -9.92
CA ILE A 172 7.81 -1.20 -11.02
C ILE A 172 8.98 -0.93 -11.98
N PHE A 173 9.48 0.30 -12.07
CA PHE A 173 10.62 0.66 -12.91
C PHE A 173 11.95 0.33 -12.22
N HIS A 174 11.97 0.36 -10.88
CA HIS A 174 13.14 0.12 -10.06
C HIS A 174 13.22 -1.28 -9.44
N ILE A 175 12.26 -2.16 -9.72
CA ILE A 175 12.24 -3.52 -9.19
C ILE A 175 13.42 -4.36 -9.75
N SER A 176 14.18 -4.97 -8.83
CA SER A 176 15.32 -5.82 -9.17
C SER A 176 15.01 -7.32 -9.00
N ALA A 177 15.86 -8.19 -9.56
CA ALA A 177 15.78 -9.63 -9.32
C ALA A 177 15.94 -9.97 -7.83
N GLU A 178 16.78 -9.25 -7.09
CA GLU A 178 16.95 -9.44 -5.64
C GLU A 178 15.66 -9.15 -4.86
N ASN A 179 14.91 -8.11 -5.25
CA ASN A 179 13.60 -7.80 -4.66
C ASN A 179 12.61 -8.94 -4.90
N CYS A 180 12.59 -9.50 -6.11
CA CYS A 180 11.75 -10.64 -6.44
C CYS A 180 12.13 -11.89 -5.63
N VAL A 181 13.43 -12.17 -5.48
CA VAL A 181 13.91 -13.32 -4.69
C VAL A 181 13.62 -13.15 -3.20
N SER A 182 13.78 -11.95 -2.67
CA SER A 182 13.66 -11.67 -1.23
C SER A 182 12.21 -11.49 -0.76
N PHE A 183 11.31 -11.05 -1.66
CA PHE A 183 9.93 -10.72 -1.28
C PHE A 183 8.88 -11.43 -2.12
N LEU A 184 8.87 -11.25 -3.45
CA LEU A 184 7.80 -11.84 -4.27
C LEU A 184 7.80 -13.38 -4.18
N ASN A 185 8.98 -14.00 -4.27
CA ASN A 185 9.13 -15.45 -4.22
C ASN A 185 8.67 -16.09 -2.90
N PRO A 186 9.06 -15.58 -1.71
CA PRO A 186 8.61 -16.14 -0.44
C PRO A 186 7.18 -15.74 -0.06
N LEU A 187 6.70 -14.56 -0.48
CA LEU A 187 5.37 -14.08 -0.09
C LEU A 187 4.24 -14.58 -0.99
N ILE A 188 4.52 -14.80 -2.28
CA ILE A 188 3.52 -15.21 -3.27
C ILE A 188 3.77 -16.67 -3.63
N GLU A 189 2.78 -17.52 -3.38
CA GLU A 189 2.82 -18.94 -3.73
C GLU A 189 2.70 -19.11 -5.24
N PHE A 190 1.61 -18.57 -5.81
CA PHE A 190 1.38 -18.47 -7.25
C PHE A 190 0.34 -17.37 -7.56
N TRP A 191 0.19 -17.04 -8.83
CA TRP A 191 -0.86 -16.17 -9.35
C TRP A 191 -1.48 -16.75 -10.62
N ASP A 192 -2.69 -16.30 -10.93
CA ASP A 192 -3.46 -16.72 -12.08
C ASP A 192 -4.23 -15.52 -12.64
N MET A 193 -4.37 -15.47 -13.97
CA MET A 193 -5.19 -14.46 -14.62
C MET A 193 -6.13 -15.12 -15.61
N ASP A 194 -7.41 -14.81 -15.51
CA ASP A 194 -8.38 -15.10 -16.55
C ASP A 194 -8.36 -13.97 -17.58
N LEU A 195 -7.86 -14.25 -18.78
CA LEU A 195 -7.75 -13.26 -19.86
C LEU A 195 -9.09 -12.91 -20.49
N ALA A 196 -10.15 -13.71 -20.26
CA ALA A 196 -11.49 -13.39 -20.76
C ALA A 196 -12.19 -12.36 -19.85
N THR A 197 -11.98 -12.44 -18.54
CA THR A 197 -12.61 -11.56 -17.54
C THR A 197 -11.67 -10.51 -16.95
N PHE A 198 -10.38 -10.57 -17.29
CA PHE A 198 -9.29 -9.83 -16.65
C PHE A 198 -9.18 -10.04 -15.14
N GLY A 199 -9.80 -11.10 -14.60
CA GLY A 199 -9.69 -11.45 -13.18
C GLY A 199 -8.27 -11.93 -12.85
N LEU A 200 -7.64 -11.30 -11.85
CA LEU A 200 -6.31 -11.66 -11.35
C LEU A 200 -6.43 -12.19 -9.92
N ASP A 201 -6.02 -13.44 -9.73
CA ASP A 201 -5.93 -14.09 -8.43
C ASP A 201 -4.46 -14.18 -8.01
N ILE A 202 -4.15 -13.72 -6.79
CA ILE A 202 -2.82 -13.81 -6.17
C ILE A 202 -2.95 -14.61 -4.88
N VAL A 203 -2.22 -15.72 -4.78
CA VAL A 203 -2.24 -16.60 -3.61
C VAL A 203 -0.98 -16.35 -2.78
N LEU A 204 -1.18 -15.97 -1.52
CA LEU A 204 -0.08 -15.75 -0.58
C LEU A 204 0.44 -17.07 -0.01
N SER A 205 1.74 -17.16 0.26
CA SER A 205 2.34 -18.35 0.84
C SER A 205 1.97 -18.48 2.33
N GLN A 206 1.49 -19.66 2.73
CA GLN A 206 1.13 -19.96 4.14
C GLN A 206 2.33 -19.95 5.09
N ARG A 207 3.56 -20.04 4.55
CA ARG A 207 4.79 -20.12 5.36
C ARG A 207 5.19 -18.77 5.96
N VAL A 208 4.89 -17.69 5.25
CA VAL A 208 5.38 -16.33 5.56
C VAL A 208 4.23 -15.32 5.62
N ALA A 209 3.03 -15.71 5.18
CA ALA A 209 1.80 -14.92 5.20
C ALA A 209 0.59 -15.83 5.55
N SER A 210 -0.59 -15.24 5.74
CA SER A 210 -1.81 -15.92 6.20
C SER A 210 -2.50 -16.85 5.18
N GLY A 211 -1.84 -17.19 4.06
CA GLY A 211 -2.43 -18.07 3.03
C GLY A 211 -3.63 -17.48 2.30
N LEU A 212 -3.89 -16.18 2.46
CA LEU A 212 -5.03 -15.50 1.86
C LEU A 212 -4.90 -15.42 0.33
N VAL A 213 -6.04 -15.56 -0.34
CA VAL A 213 -6.18 -15.27 -1.77
C VAL A 213 -6.68 -13.84 -1.94
N LYS A 214 -5.97 -13.04 -2.74
CA LYS A 214 -6.42 -11.72 -3.17
C LYS A 214 -6.87 -11.78 -4.62
N ARG A 215 -8.13 -11.43 -4.84
CA ARG A 215 -8.77 -11.40 -6.17
C ARG A 215 -9.01 -9.95 -6.61
N PHE A 216 -8.59 -9.64 -7.82
CA PHE A 216 -8.78 -8.35 -8.47
C PHE A 216 -9.62 -8.54 -9.72
N GLU A 217 -10.70 -7.79 -9.84
CA GLU A 217 -11.61 -7.85 -10.99
C GLU A 217 -11.79 -6.46 -11.58
N PHE A 218 -11.82 -6.38 -12.91
CA PHE A 218 -12.06 -5.15 -13.65
C PHE A 218 -13.50 -5.17 -14.13
N VAL A 219 -14.35 -4.41 -13.44
CA VAL A 219 -15.76 -4.29 -13.79
C VAL A 219 -15.97 -2.94 -14.46
N GLU A 220 -16.44 -2.96 -15.70
CA GLU A 220 -16.92 -1.74 -16.35
C GLU A 220 -18.09 -1.20 -15.54
N ARG A 221 -17.86 -0.08 -14.86
CA ARG A 221 -18.94 0.74 -14.34
C ARG A 221 -19.29 1.71 -15.44
N GLY A 222 -20.48 1.56 -16.02
CA GLY A 222 -21.04 2.61 -16.87
C GLY A 222 -21.00 3.95 -16.14
N PRO A 223 -21.08 5.09 -16.85
CA PRO A 223 -21.01 6.39 -16.20
C PRO A 223 -22.00 6.37 -15.05
N GLU A 224 -21.49 6.41 -13.82
CA GLU A 224 -22.33 6.82 -12.72
C GLU A 224 -22.82 8.18 -13.18
N GLN A 225 -24.08 8.24 -13.64
CA GLN A 225 -24.72 9.53 -13.80
C GLN A 225 -24.40 10.24 -12.48
N PRO A 226 -23.96 11.50 -12.49
CA PRO A 226 -23.92 12.32 -11.29
C PRO A 226 -25.36 12.58 -10.80
N GLY A 227 -26.14 11.52 -10.67
CA GLY A 227 -27.50 11.47 -10.23
C GLY A 227 -27.46 11.36 -8.74
N VAL A 228 -27.11 12.46 -8.07
CA VAL A 228 -27.81 12.83 -6.83
C VAL A 228 -27.72 11.73 -5.74
N ALA A 229 -26.73 10.82 -5.81
CA ALA A 229 -26.61 9.65 -4.92
C ALA A 229 -26.24 10.03 -3.48
N GLY A 230 -26.04 11.34 -3.24
CA GLY A 230 -25.91 11.93 -1.93
C GLY A 230 -27.10 12.77 -1.46
N SER A 231 -28.18 13.02 -2.23
CA SER A 231 -29.17 14.01 -1.77
C SER A 231 -29.96 13.55 -0.54
N GLY A 232 -30.47 12.32 -0.53
CA GLY A 232 -31.27 11.83 0.59
C GLY A 232 -30.46 11.70 1.87
N LEU A 233 -29.24 11.17 1.77
CA LEU A 233 -28.33 11.05 2.92
C LEU A 233 -27.86 12.42 3.39
N LYS A 234 -27.52 13.33 2.47
CA LYS A 234 -27.11 14.70 2.82
C LYS A 234 -28.26 15.49 3.45
N GLN A 235 -29.49 15.33 2.95
CA GLN A 235 -30.69 15.93 3.55
C GLN A 235 -30.93 15.37 4.96
N PHE A 236 -30.82 14.06 5.15
CA PHE A 236 -30.91 13.44 6.47
C PHE A 236 -29.86 14.00 7.45
N LEU A 237 -28.60 14.13 7.02
CA LEU A 237 -27.51 14.66 7.85
C LEU A 237 -27.65 16.17 8.14
N GLN A 238 -28.33 16.93 7.28
CA GLN A 238 -28.58 18.36 7.48
C GLN A 238 -29.82 18.61 8.35
N ASP A 239 -30.72 17.64 8.46
CA ASP A 239 -31.92 17.73 9.27
C ASP A 239 -31.68 17.19 10.68
N ALA A 240 -31.49 18.10 11.63
CA ALA A 240 -31.27 17.77 13.03
C ALA A 240 -32.45 17.01 13.67
N SER A 241 -33.66 17.15 13.12
CA SER A 241 -34.83 16.40 13.62
C SER A 241 -34.77 14.91 13.27
N LEU A 242 -34.04 14.55 12.21
CA LEU A 242 -33.89 13.16 11.75
C LEU A 242 -32.58 12.53 12.23
N SER A 243 -31.48 13.27 12.22
CA SER A 243 -30.13 12.74 12.50
C SER A 243 -29.53 13.14 13.85
N GLY A 244 -30.15 14.05 14.59
CA GLY A 244 -29.55 14.67 15.78
C GLY A 244 -29.23 13.71 16.94
N THR A 245 -29.80 12.50 16.93
CA THR A 245 -29.53 11.46 17.94
C THR A 245 -28.62 10.34 17.44
N ALA A 246 -28.18 10.37 16.17
CA ALA A 246 -27.41 9.29 15.56
C ALA A 246 -25.96 9.24 16.08
N THR A 247 -25.48 8.04 16.42
CA THR A 247 -24.08 7.82 16.82
C THR A 247 -23.16 7.74 15.59
N GLU A 248 -21.85 7.89 15.79
CA GLU A 248 -20.87 7.76 14.68
C GLU A 248 -20.91 6.38 14.01
N GLU A 249 -21.17 5.32 14.78
CA GLU A 249 -21.28 3.94 14.28
C GLU A 249 -22.52 3.76 13.39
N GLU A 250 -23.67 4.28 13.83
CA GLU A 250 -24.92 4.26 13.06
C GLU A 250 -24.77 5.07 11.76
N LEU A 251 -24.12 6.23 11.82
CA LEU A 251 -23.83 7.05 10.64
C LEU A 251 -22.86 6.36 9.68
N ALA A 252 -21.87 5.63 10.20
CA ALA A 252 -20.95 4.86 9.38
C ALA A 252 -21.67 3.71 8.66
N PHE A 253 -22.62 3.04 9.32
CA PHE A 253 -23.48 2.04 8.69
C PHE A 253 -24.32 2.65 7.56
N LEU A 254 -25.05 3.73 7.81
CA LEU A 254 -25.91 4.37 6.81
C LEU A 254 -25.12 4.84 5.57
N LYS A 255 -23.88 5.29 5.75
CA LYS A 255 -22.97 5.67 4.64
C LYS A 255 -22.52 4.49 3.77
N ARG A 256 -22.59 3.26 4.27
CA ARG A 256 -22.19 2.04 3.54
C ARG A 256 -23.33 1.45 2.69
N LEU A 257 -24.58 1.90 2.90
CA LEU A 257 -25.72 1.44 2.12
C LEU A 257 -25.53 1.78 0.63
N ARG A 258 -25.78 0.79 -0.23
CA ARG A 258 -25.67 0.92 -1.70
C ARG A 258 -27.03 0.67 -2.33
N PHE A 259 -27.39 1.48 -3.31
CA PHE A 259 -28.68 1.41 -3.99
C PHE A 259 -28.46 1.29 -5.50
N ASN A 260 -28.96 0.20 -6.08
CA ASN A 260 -28.91 -0.02 -7.51
C ASN A 260 -30.19 0.54 -8.15
N GLY A 261 -30.08 1.67 -8.84
CA GLY A 261 -31.19 2.32 -9.56
C GLY A 261 -32.26 3.01 -8.69
N LYS A 262 -32.26 2.82 -7.37
CA LYS A 262 -33.17 3.48 -6.43
C LYS A 262 -32.51 4.72 -5.80
N ARG A 263 -33.30 5.79 -5.60
CA ARG A 263 -32.87 7.03 -4.94
C ARG A 263 -33.55 7.15 -3.57
N PRO A 264 -32.91 6.74 -2.48
CA PRO A 264 -33.49 6.82 -1.14
C PRO A 264 -33.66 8.28 -0.70
N THR A 265 -34.76 8.57 0.00
CA THR A 265 -35.07 9.88 0.59
C THR A 265 -34.47 10.02 1.99
N ALA A 266 -34.46 11.23 2.57
CA ALA A 266 -34.04 11.42 3.97
C ALA A 266 -34.84 10.55 4.96
N LEU A 267 -36.14 10.37 4.70
CA LEU A 267 -37.01 9.50 5.50
C LEU A 267 -36.63 8.02 5.45
N TYR A 268 -36.05 7.56 4.33
CA TYR A 268 -35.52 6.20 4.25
C TYR A 268 -34.40 6.01 5.28
N TYR A 269 -33.42 6.93 5.32
CA TYR A 269 -32.30 6.86 6.27
C TYR A 269 -32.77 6.98 7.72
N TYR A 270 -33.78 7.81 7.99
CA TYR A 270 -34.39 7.88 9.31
C TYR A 270 -35.03 6.54 9.72
N ARG A 271 -35.75 5.87 8.82
CA ARG A 271 -36.34 4.56 9.09
C ARG A 271 -35.28 3.48 9.32
N GLU A 272 -34.22 3.46 8.51
CA GLU A 272 -33.11 2.53 8.73
C GLU A 272 -32.42 2.77 10.09
N LEU A 273 -32.25 4.02 10.50
CA LEU A 273 -31.74 4.34 11.83
C LEU A 273 -32.66 3.81 12.94
N GLN A 274 -33.98 3.94 12.80
CA GLN A 274 -34.92 3.37 13.77
C GLN A 274 -34.87 1.83 13.77
N ASN A 275 -34.76 1.20 12.60
CA ASN A 275 -34.65 -0.26 12.49
C ASN A 275 -33.39 -0.80 13.19
N LEU A 276 -32.27 -0.07 13.14
CA LEU A 276 -31.04 -0.44 13.87
C LEU A 276 -31.22 -0.41 15.39
N ARG A 277 -32.12 0.43 15.88
CA ARG A 277 -32.40 0.62 17.32
C ARG A 277 -33.52 -0.26 17.82
N ASP A 278 -34.30 -0.83 16.92
CA ASP A 278 -35.47 -1.62 17.26
C ASP A 278 -35.05 -2.96 17.90
N PRO A 279 -35.42 -3.22 19.17
CA PRO A 279 -35.14 -4.48 19.84
C PRO A 279 -35.73 -5.71 19.15
N LEU A 280 -36.77 -5.52 18.33
CA LEU A 280 -37.37 -6.59 17.51
C LEU A 280 -36.46 -7.03 16.36
N HIS A 281 -35.62 -6.11 15.86
CA HIS A 281 -34.64 -6.40 14.81
C HIS A 281 -33.28 -6.79 15.39
N PHE A 282 -32.87 -6.20 16.52
CA PHE A 282 -31.58 -6.45 17.14
C PHE A 282 -31.71 -6.51 18.67
N ARG A 283 -31.42 -7.66 19.27
CA ARG A 283 -31.36 -7.79 20.73
C ARG A 283 -30.04 -7.21 21.22
N THR A 284 -30.10 -6.29 22.19
CA THR A 284 -28.92 -5.92 22.96
C THR A 284 -28.46 -7.17 23.72
N SER A 285 -27.19 -7.54 23.53
CA SER A 285 -26.56 -8.57 24.36
C SER A 285 -26.46 -8.00 25.78
N GLU A 286 -27.46 -8.25 26.61
CA GLU A 286 -27.30 -8.12 28.05
C GLU A 286 -26.28 -9.19 28.46
N LYS A 287 -25.06 -8.72 28.75
CA LYS A 287 -24.06 -9.53 29.45
C LYS A 287 -24.62 -9.84 30.84
N ALA A 288 -24.98 -11.10 31.05
CA ALA A 288 -24.95 -11.70 32.38
C ALA A 288 -23.48 -11.93 32.79
#